data_AF-A0A7C7RUU0-F1
#
_entry.id   AF-A0A7C7RUU0-F1
#
_cell.length_a   1.000
_cell.length_b   1.000
_cell.length_c   1.000
_cell.angle_alpha   90.00
_cell.angle_beta   90.00
_cell.angle_gamma   90.00
#
_symmetry.space_group_name_H-M   'P 1'
#
loop_
_entity.id
_entity.type
_entity.pdbx_description
1 polymer ?
#
loop_
_entity_poly.entity_id
_entity_poly.type
_entity_poly.pdbx_seq_one_letter_code
_entity_poly.pdbx_strand_id
1 'polypeptide(L)'
;MSIDDKELEEFMPALDLDWTDEAQTRMKNVPFFVRKSVVRGIEQYAKDKSLTVVDDDVVSRARQEREGAAIEMARKKKEEALAAGETPVQRQYVSFLFYKLDPAFRRLPQEERDKGMQEFIDVLEEYDNSSDMILLCYSMIGLRGDVDIMIWRICYSMEEFQKMTTRILQTGLGKYLDTPYSYLSMTKRSMYMDFINPEHEEDRTHIIPGKAKYLFIYPFVKTREWYLLTQFTRQGIMDEHIYIGNKYPSVKLNTTYSFGIDDYEFVVAFESDCPDDFLDLVQELRETEGSRYVKEDTPIFTCVAMSIEDTVKSLGCQ
;
A
#
# COMPACT_ATOMS: atom_id res chain seq x y z
N MET A 1 -32.60 -8.57 -11.61
CA MET A 1 -31.96 -8.48 -12.95
C MET A 1 -30.55 -8.01 -12.67
N SER A 2 -29.58 -8.93 -12.71
CA SER A 2 -28.16 -8.54 -12.71
C SER A 2 -27.90 -7.85 -14.03
N ILE A 3 -27.55 -6.57 -13.99
CA ILE A 3 -27.04 -5.86 -15.17
C ILE A 3 -25.75 -6.57 -15.56
N ASP A 4 -25.59 -6.92 -16.84
CA ASP A 4 -24.38 -7.57 -17.35
C ASP A 4 -23.19 -6.60 -17.19
N ASP A 5 -22.02 -7.09 -16.77
CA ASP A 5 -20.81 -6.25 -16.61
C ASP A 5 -20.44 -5.55 -17.93
N LYS A 6 -20.75 -6.18 -19.07
CA LYS A 6 -20.59 -5.55 -20.40
C LYS A 6 -21.55 -4.38 -20.63
N GLU A 7 -22.78 -4.46 -20.13
CA GLU A 7 -23.74 -3.35 -20.22
C GLU A 7 -23.29 -2.16 -19.35
N LEU A 8 -22.61 -2.43 -18.22
CA LEU A 8 -22.02 -1.38 -17.38
C LEU A 8 -20.81 -0.73 -18.04
N GLU A 9 -19.96 -1.50 -18.73
CA GLU A 9 -18.81 -0.96 -19.46
C GLU A 9 -19.24 -0.07 -20.64
N GLU A 10 -20.30 -0.44 -21.35
CA GLU A 10 -20.85 0.36 -22.46
C GLU A 10 -21.69 1.56 -22.00
N PHE A 11 -22.07 1.63 -20.72
CA PHE A 11 -22.96 2.64 -20.17
C PHE A 11 -22.39 4.08 -20.32
N MET A 12 -23.03 4.89 -21.15
CA MET A 12 -22.76 6.33 -21.22
C MET A 12 -23.76 7.09 -20.35
N PRO A 13 -23.31 8.03 -19.49
CA PRO A 13 -24.23 8.91 -18.78
C PRO A 13 -24.99 9.79 -19.78
N ALA A 14 -26.14 10.31 -19.37
CA ALA A 14 -26.86 11.30 -20.17
C ALA A 14 -25.94 12.49 -20.47
N LEU A 15 -25.90 12.89 -21.74
CA LEU A 15 -25.10 14.00 -22.25
C LEU A 15 -26.00 15.23 -22.38
N ASP A 16 -25.61 16.35 -21.79
CA ASP A 16 -26.32 17.62 -21.91
C ASP A 16 -25.91 18.40 -23.17
N LEU A 17 -24.79 18.03 -23.79
CA LEU A 17 -24.26 18.64 -25.02
C LEU A 17 -24.13 17.60 -26.14
N ASP A 18 -23.88 18.07 -27.36
CA ASP A 18 -23.56 17.20 -28.48
C ASP A 18 -22.11 16.71 -28.36
N TRP A 19 -21.88 15.40 -28.42
CA TRP A 19 -20.53 14.83 -28.38
C TRP A 19 -20.21 14.10 -29.68
N THR A 20 -19.01 14.33 -30.22
CA THR A 20 -18.49 13.55 -31.35
C THR A 20 -18.30 12.08 -30.96
N ASP A 21 -18.41 11.17 -31.94
CA ASP A 21 -18.23 9.72 -31.72
C ASP A 21 -16.85 9.39 -31.14
N GLU A 22 -15.83 10.14 -31.56
CA GLU A 22 -14.45 10.03 -31.07
C GLU A 22 -14.35 10.40 -29.58
N ALA A 23 -14.97 11.51 -29.17
CA ALA A 23 -15.00 11.95 -27.77
C ALA A 23 -15.81 10.98 -26.88
N GLN A 24 -16.93 10.44 -27.38
CA GLN A 24 -17.71 9.43 -26.67
C GLN A 24 -16.92 8.12 -26.50
N THR A 25 -16.23 7.68 -27.55
CA THR A 25 -15.37 6.49 -27.51
C THR A 25 -14.27 6.65 -26.46
N ARG A 26 -13.69 7.84 -26.35
CA ARG A 26 -12.70 8.16 -25.31
C ARG A 26 -13.27 8.10 -23.89
N MET A 27 -14.55 8.44 -23.70
CA MET A 27 -15.21 8.32 -22.40
C MET A 27 -15.50 6.87 -22.03
N LYS A 28 -15.63 5.95 -23.00
CA LYS A 28 -15.77 4.52 -22.73
C LYS A 28 -14.52 3.92 -22.07
N ASN A 29 -13.33 4.50 -22.32
CA ASN A 29 -12.09 4.13 -21.64
C ASN A 29 -12.01 4.65 -20.19
N VAL A 30 -12.95 5.49 -19.77
CA VAL A 30 -13.05 5.93 -18.37
C VAL A 30 -13.94 4.92 -17.63
N PRO A 31 -13.53 4.42 -16.44
CA PRO A 31 -14.35 3.47 -15.70
C PRO A 31 -15.77 3.99 -15.44
N PHE A 32 -16.78 3.14 -15.64
CA PHE A 32 -18.18 3.58 -15.71
C PHE A 32 -18.64 4.34 -14.46
N PHE A 33 -18.15 3.98 -13.28
CA PHE A 33 -18.52 4.56 -11.99
C PHE A 33 -17.97 5.99 -11.79
N VAL A 34 -16.88 6.38 -12.45
CA VAL A 34 -16.35 7.77 -12.47
C VAL A 34 -16.76 8.54 -13.73
N ARG A 35 -17.16 7.85 -14.81
CA ARG A 35 -17.52 8.41 -16.12
C ARG A 35 -18.52 9.56 -16.03
N LYS A 36 -19.56 9.46 -15.20
CA LYS A 36 -20.55 10.52 -14.97
C LYS A 36 -19.94 11.82 -14.45
N SER A 37 -19.01 11.73 -13.50
CA SER A 37 -18.32 12.89 -12.93
C SER A 37 -17.39 13.55 -13.94
N VAL A 38 -16.70 12.73 -14.75
CA VAL A 38 -15.80 13.19 -15.81
C VAL A 38 -16.57 13.90 -16.92
N VAL A 39 -17.64 13.29 -17.43
CA VAL A 39 -18.52 13.87 -18.46
C VAL A 39 -19.09 15.21 -17.99
N ARG A 40 -19.66 15.26 -16.78
CA ARG A 40 -20.20 16.50 -16.21
C ARG A 40 -19.14 17.61 -16.14
N GLY A 41 -17.91 17.28 -15.77
CA GLY A 41 -16.80 18.25 -15.72
C GLY A 41 -16.42 18.78 -17.11
N ILE A 42 -16.41 17.92 -18.13
CA ILE A 42 -16.10 18.31 -19.51
C ILE A 42 -17.24 19.16 -20.09
N GLU A 43 -18.50 18.79 -19.85
CA GLU A 43 -19.64 19.59 -20.30
C GLU A 43 -19.72 20.94 -19.60
N GLN A 44 -19.37 21.01 -18.32
CA GLN A 44 -19.27 22.28 -17.61
C GLN A 44 -18.20 23.17 -18.26
N TYR A 45 -17.02 22.61 -18.54
CA TYR A 45 -15.97 23.33 -19.27
C TYR A 45 -16.46 23.83 -20.64
N ALA A 46 -17.14 22.98 -21.41
CA ALA A 46 -17.67 23.35 -22.72
C ALA A 46 -18.69 24.49 -22.59
N LYS A 47 -19.63 24.40 -21.64
CA LYS A 47 -20.60 25.46 -21.32
C LYS A 47 -19.89 26.77 -20.94
N ASP A 48 -18.86 26.71 -20.09
CA ASP A 48 -18.09 27.88 -19.66
C ASP A 48 -17.34 28.55 -20.81
N LYS A 49 -16.88 27.77 -21.80
CA LYS A 49 -16.26 28.29 -23.03
C LYS A 49 -17.27 28.56 -24.16
N SER A 50 -18.58 28.46 -23.87
CA SER A 50 -19.67 28.66 -24.85
C SER A 50 -19.58 27.73 -26.07
N LEU A 51 -19.09 26.51 -25.87
CA LEU A 51 -19.00 25.46 -26.87
C LEU A 51 -20.25 24.58 -26.81
N THR A 52 -20.86 24.32 -27.96
CA THR A 52 -22.07 23.50 -28.08
C THR A 52 -21.78 22.03 -28.42
N VAL A 53 -20.58 21.75 -28.95
CA VAL A 53 -20.12 20.41 -29.32
C VAL A 53 -18.85 20.07 -28.55
N VAL A 54 -18.81 18.87 -27.98
CA VAL A 54 -17.64 18.29 -27.31
C VAL A 54 -16.93 17.35 -28.28
N ASP A 55 -15.84 17.84 -28.86
CA ASP A 55 -14.89 17.06 -29.65
C ASP A 55 -13.68 16.61 -28.80
N ASP A 56 -12.77 15.82 -29.40
CA ASP A 56 -11.61 15.31 -28.68
C ASP A 56 -10.65 16.41 -28.18
N ASP A 57 -10.59 17.55 -28.89
CA ASP A 57 -9.80 18.71 -28.50
C ASP A 57 -10.40 19.38 -27.26
N VAL A 58 -11.74 19.53 -27.21
CA VAL A 58 -12.45 20.02 -26.02
C VAL A 58 -12.21 19.11 -24.82
N VAL A 59 -12.28 17.78 -24.99
CA VAL A 59 -11.95 16.82 -23.92
C VAL A 59 -10.52 17.02 -23.43
N SER A 60 -9.56 17.21 -24.34
CA SER A 60 -8.14 17.40 -24.01
C SER A 60 -7.90 18.73 -23.28
N ARG A 61 -8.47 19.84 -23.74
CA ARG A 61 -8.35 21.15 -23.09
C ARG A 61 -9.05 21.20 -21.75
N ALA A 62 -10.23 20.59 -21.62
CA ALA A 62 -10.95 20.47 -20.35
C ALA A 62 -10.10 19.75 -19.31
N ARG A 63 -9.39 18.68 -19.71
CA ARG A 63 -8.46 17.96 -18.84
C ARG A 63 -7.27 18.83 -18.41
N GLN A 64 -6.64 19.53 -19.35
CA GLN A 64 -5.48 20.40 -19.06
C GLN A 64 -5.85 21.57 -18.12
N GLU A 65 -7.00 22.23 -18.34
CA GLU A 65 -7.44 23.33 -17.48
C GLU A 65 -7.75 22.83 -16.06
N ARG A 66 -8.38 21.66 -15.94
CA ARG A 66 -8.67 21.03 -14.65
C ARG A 66 -7.40 20.60 -13.92
N GLU A 67 -6.38 20.12 -14.64
CA GLU A 67 -5.05 19.82 -14.10
C GLU A 67 -4.35 21.09 -13.59
N GLY A 68 -4.34 22.17 -14.38
CA GLY A 68 -3.78 23.47 -13.96
C GLY A 68 -4.48 24.02 -12.71
N ALA A 69 -5.81 23.97 -12.67
CA ALA A 69 -6.59 24.42 -11.51
C ALA A 69 -6.33 23.57 -10.25
N ALA A 70 -6.18 22.25 -10.40
CA ALA A 70 -5.86 21.36 -9.28
C ALA A 70 -4.46 21.65 -8.71
N ILE A 71 -3.47 21.88 -9.57
CA ILE A 71 -2.10 22.26 -9.16
C ILE A 71 -2.13 23.59 -8.39
N GLU A 72 -2.87 24.58 -8.89
CA GLU A 72 -2.97 25.89 -8.23
C GLU A 72 -3.71 25.82 -6.89
N MET A 73 -4.79 25.03 -6.80
CA MET A 73 -5.47 24.75 -5.52
C MET A 73 -4.55 24.04 -4.53
N ALA A 74 -3.79 23.03 -4.96
CA ALA A 74 -2.85 22.33 -4.08
C ALA A 74 -1.75 23.27 -3.57
N ARG A 75 -1.25 24.19 -4.42
CA ARG A 75 -0.30 25.23 -4.01
C ARG A 75 -0.91 26.15 -2.96
N LYS A 76 -2.12 26.68 -3.20
CA LYS A 76 -2.83 27.54 -2.24
C LYS A 76 -3.07 26.84 -0.91
N LYS A 77 -3.57 25.60 -0.93
CA LYS A 77 -3.80 24.82 0.29
C LYS A 77 -2.51 24.60 1.09
N LYS A 78 -1.38 24.40 0.40
CA LYS A 78 -0.06 24.29 1.05
C LYS A 78 0.40 25.62 1.65
N GLU A 79 0.18 26.74 0.95
CA GLU A 79 0.50 28.09 1.43
C GLU A 79 -0.38 28.47 2.63
N GLU A 80 -1.67 28.13 2.59
CA GLU A 80 -2.63 28.33 3.69
C GLU A 80 -2.28 27.49 4.91
N ALA A 81 -1.94 26.20 4.74
CA ALA A 81 -1.47 25.34 5.83
C ALA A 81 -0.18 25.88 6.48
N LEU A 82 0.77 26.37 5.66
CA LEU A 82 1.97 27.05 6.17
C LEU A 82 1.63 28.33 6.95
N ALA A 83 0.69 29.13 6.44
CA ALA A 83 0.25 30.37 7.07
C ALA A 83 -0.53 30.13 8.37
N ALA A 84 -1.26 29.01 8.46
CA ALA A 84 -1.98 28.57 9.66
C ALA A 84 -1.06 27.97 10.73
N GLY A 85 0.24 27.83 10.45
CA GLY A 85 1.20 27.24 11.39
C GLY A 85 1.01 25.73 11.60
N GLU A 86 0.32 25.05 10.66
CA GLU A 86 0.16 23.60 10.71
C GLU A 86 1.53 22.93 10.62
N THR A 87 1.87 22.14 11.63
CA THR A 87 3.12 21.40 11.66
C THR A 87 3.01 20.24 10.66
N PRO A 88 4.01 20.00 9.80
CA PRO A 88 3.97 18.87 8.88
C PRO A 88 3.74 17.57 9.65
N VAL A 89 2.79 16.74 9.21
CA VAL A 89 2.55 15.42 9.82
C VAL A 89 3.86 14.65 9.85
N GLN A 90 4.28 14.29 11.06
CA GLN A 90 5.49 13.50 11.26
C GLN A 90 5.26 12.11 10.66
N ARG A 91 6.13 11.72 9.73
CA ARG A 91 6.04 10.44 9.03
C ARG A 91 6.76 9.36 9.81
N GLN A 92 6.26 8.14 9.75
CA GLN A 92 6.88 6.98 10.38
C GLN A 92 7.78 6.26 9.38
N TYR A 93 8.93 5.82 9.86
CA TYR A 93 9.72 4.79 9.19
C TYR A 93 9.11 3.43 9.50
N VAL A 94 9.15 2.55 8.52
CA VAL A 94 8.54 1.23 8.57
C VAL A 94 9.55 0.22 8.06
N SER A 95 9.76 -0.85 8.83
CA SER A 95 10.64 -1.94 8.46
C SER A 95 9.96 -3.29 8.62
N PHE A 96 10.08 -4.13 7.59
CA PHE A 96 9.67 -5.53 7.62
C PHE A 96 10.93 -6.39 7.56
N LEU A 97 11.25 -7.06 8.66
CA LEU A 97 12.49 -7.82 8.79
C LEU A 97 12.18 -9.31 8.87
N PHE A 98 12.72 -10.09 7.95
CA PHE A 98 12.45 -11.51 7.83
C PHE A 98 13.66 -12.31 8.27
N TYR A 99 13.45 -13.33 9.11
CA TYR A 99 14.51 -14.19 9.58
C TYR A 99 14.29 -15.64 9.19
N LYS A 100 15.41 -16.33 8.91
CA LYS A 100 15.48 -17.77 8.74
C LYS A 100 16.37 -18.36 9.82
N LEU A 101 15.91 -19.41 10.49
CA LEU A 101 16.69 -20.11 11.50
C LEU A 101 17.63 -21.13 10.86
N ASP A 102 18.91 -21.05 11.20
CA ASP A 102 19.87 -22.13 10.91
C ASP A 102 19.46 -23.39 11.70
N PRO A 103 19.23 -24.54 11.03
CA PRO A 103 18.94 -25.80 11.69
C PRO A 103 19.96 -26.25 12.74
N ALA A 104 21.19 -25.71 12.73
CA ALA A 104 22.20 -25.94 13.78
C ALA A 104 21.72 -25.56 15.17
N PHE A 105 20.91 -24.50 15.30
CA PHE A 105 20.38 -24.08 16.60
C PHE A 105 19.54 -25.17 17.26
N ARG A 106 18.74 -25.91 16.48
CA ARG A 106 17.91 -27.01 16.99
C ARG A 106 18.70 -28.20 17.52
N ARG A 107 20.01 -28.27 17.24
CA ARG A 107 20.90 -29.36 17.68
C ARG A 107 21.70 -29.00 18.95
N LEU A 108 21.58 -27.76 19.44
CA LEU A 108 22.22 -27.34 20.68
C LEU A 108 21.56 -27.99 21.91
N PRO A 109 22.26 -28.06 23.05
CA PRO A 109 21.65 -28.46 24.32
C PRO A 109 20.42 -27.62 24.66
N GLN A 110 19.40 -28.24 25.27
CA GLN A 110 18.15 -27.57 25.63
C GLN A 110 18.37 -26.25 26.37
N GLU A 111 19.23 -26.26 27.39
CA GLU A 111 19.53 -25.09 28.22
C GLU A 111 20.10 -23.92 27.41
N GLU A 112 20.93 -24.19 26.40
CA GLU A 112 21.45 -23.16 25.51
C GLU A 112 20.38 -22.61 24.56
N ARG A 113 19.49 -23.49 24.06
CA ARG A 113 18.35 -23.08 23.21
C ARG A 113 17.40 -22.19 23.98
N ASP A 114 16.96 -22.63 25.16
CA ASP A 114 16.02 -21.92 26.03
C ASP A 114 16.57 -20.55 26.42
N LYS A 115 17.84 -20.50 26.83
CA LYS A 115 18.52 -19.24 27.16
C LYS A 115 18.59 -18.29 25.96
N GLY A 116 19.00 -18.80 24.79
CA GLY A 116 19.12 -17.98 23.58
C GLY A 116 17.77 -17.45 23.08
N MET A 117 16.70 -18.25 23.21
CA MET A 117 15.33 -17.82 22.91
C MET A 117 14.84 -16.77 23.90
N GLN A 118 15.09 -16.95 25.20
CA GLN A 118 14.70 -15.98 26.22
C GLN A 118 15.41 -14.64 26.03
N GLU A 119 16.73 -14.64 25.81
CA GLU A 119 17.49 -13.40 25.52
C GLU A 119 16.92 -12.64 24.31
N PHE A 120 16.46 -13.36 23.28
CA PHE A 120 15.83 -12.76 22.11
C PHE A 120 14.45 -12.17 22.43
N ILE A 121 13.62 -12.89 23.18
CA ILE A 121 12.30 -12.42 23.65
C ILE A 121 12.49 -11.15 24.50
N ASP A 122 13.42 -11.16 25.46
CA ASP A 122 13.68 -10.03 26.36
C ASP A 122 14.02 -8.75 25.57
N VAL A 123 14.82 -8.87 24.50
CA VAL A 123 15.12 -7.74 23.63
C VAL A 123 13.85 -7.25 22.92
N LEU A 124 13.03 -8.14 22.37
CA LEU A 124 11.79 -7.74 21.69
C LEU A 124 10.81 -7.05 22.65
N GLU A 125 10.61 -7.61 23.85
CA GLU A 125 9.72 -7.05 24.87
C GLU A 125 10.19 -5.68 25.38
N GLU A 126 11.50 -5.44 25.47
CA GLU A 126 12.02 -4.12 25.84
C GLU A 126 11.60 -3.04 24.84
N TYR A 127 11.68 -3.34 23.53
CA TYR A 127 11.27 -2.40 22.48
C TYR A 127 9.75 -2.30 22.35
N ASP A 128 9.00 -3.38 22.56
CA ASP A 128 7.53 -3.37 22.55
C ASP A 128 6.94 -2.55 23.71
N ASN A 129 7.60 -2.59 24.88
CA ASN A 129 7.21 -1.77 26.04
C ASN A 129 7.67 -0.30 25.92
N SER A 130 8.48 0.04 24.91
CA SER A 130 8.90 1.41 24.66
C SER A 130 7.79 2.19 23.94
N SER A 131 7.65 3.49 24.23
CA SER A 131 6.72 4.36 23.50
C SER A 131 7.18 4.71 22.08
N ASP A 132 8.41 4.32 21.73
CA ASP A 132 9.12 4.86 20.57
C ASP A 132 8.95 3.98 19.33
N MET A 133 8.59 2.70 19.52
CA MET A 133 8.45 1.73 18.44
C MET A 133 7.18 0.88 18.60
N ILE A 134 6.46 0.70 17.51
CA ILE A 134 5.42 -0.33 17.42
C ILE A 134 6.07 -1.59 16.84
N LEU A 135 5.89 -2.71 17.53
CA LEU A 135 6.45 -4.01 17.17
C LEU A 135 5.34 -5.04 16.97
N LEU A 136 5.33 -5.73 15.84
CA LEU A 136 4.46 -6.89 15.62
C LEU A 136 5.27 -8.07 15.11
N CYS A 137 4.97 -9.25 15.66
CA CYS A 137 5.65 -10.49 15.34
C CYS A 137 4.71 -11.45 14.60
N TYR A 138 5.26 -12.12 13.60
CA TYR A 138 4.52 -13.06 12.77
C TYR A 138 5.34 -14.31 12.52
N SER A 139 4.65 -15.45 12.43
CA SER A 139 5.22 -16.72 12.01
C SER A 139 4.83 -17.03 10.57
N MET A 140 5.77 -17.62 9.83
CA MET A 140 5.56 -18.16 8.48
C MET A 140 5.97 -19.64 8.39
N ILE A 141 6.22 -20.28 9.53
CA ILE A 141 6.55 -21.70 9.60
C ILE A 141 5.45 -22.52 8.90
N GLY A 142 5.85 -23.30 7.90
CA GLY A 142 4.94 -24.13 7.10
C GLY A 142 4.22 -23.40 5.96
N LEU A 143 4.38 -22.08 5.84
CA LEU A 143 3.81 -21.28 4.75
C LEU A 143 4.84 -21.01 3.64
N ARG A 144 6.11 -20.86 4.01
CA ARG A 144 7.22 -20.60 3.09
C ARG A 144 8.50 -21.31 3.55
N GLY A 145 9.41 -21.59 2.62
CA GLY A 145 10.62 -22.39 2.88
C GLY A 145 11.87 -21.57 3.21
N ASP A 146 11.96 -20.36 2.69
CA ASP A 146 13.12 -19.45 2.74
C ASP A 146 13.10 -18.48 3.94
N VAL A 147 11.99 -18.39 4.66
CA VAL A 147 11.81 -17.54 5.85
C VAL A 147 10.96 -18.24 6.91
N ASP A 148 11.22 -17.95 8.19
CA ASP A 148 10.55 -18.59 9.31
C ASP A 148 9.69 -17.62 10.12
N ILE A 149 10.22 -16.43 10.44
CA ILE A 149 9.51 -15.38 11.19
C ILE A 149 9.72 -14.01 10.55
N MET A 150 8.80 -13.09 10.82
CA MET A 150 8.89 -11.70 10.38
C MET A 150 8.56 -10.75 11.53
N ILE A 151 9.34 -9.68 11.66
CA ILE A 151 9.12 -8.61 12.63
C ILE A 151 8.81 -7.32 11.87
N TRP A 152 7.61 -6.79 12.10
CA TRP A 152 7.16 -5.51 11.59
C TRP A 152 7.44 -4.43 12.63
N ARG A 153 8.23 -3.42 12.25
CA ARG A 153 8.72 -2.36 13.11
C ARG A 153 8.32 -1.01 12.55
N ILE A 154 7.72 -0.16 13.38
CA ILE A 154 7.29 1.19 12.99
C ILE A 154 7.83 2.17 14.03
N CYS A 155 8.58 3.17 13.61
CA CYS A 155 9.23 4.13 14.51
C CYS A 155 9.40 5.49 13.83
N TYR A 156 9.66 6.54 14.60
CA TYR A 156 10.02 7.87 14.08
C TYR A 156 11.53 8.08 13.90
N SER A 157 12.35 7.11 14.28
CA SER A 157 13.81 7.12 14.21
C SER A 157 14.31 5.85 13.51
N MET A 158 15.13 6.00 12.47
CA MET A 158 15.64 4.86 11.71
C MET A 158 16.78 4.15 12.47
N GLU A 159 17.53 4.90 13.26
CA GLU A 159 18.64 4.42 14.08
C GLU A 159 18.17 3.40 15.13
N GLU A 160 16.92 3.48 15.58
CA GLU A 160 16.35 2.48 16.50
C GLU A 160 16.24 1.10 15.86
N PHE A 161 15.96 1.00 14.55
CA PHE A 161 15.98 -0.27 13.84
C PHE A 161 17.38 -0.91 13.86
N GLN A 162 18.43 -0.09 13.66
CA GLN A 162 19.81 -0.56 13.69
C GLN A 162 20.22 -1.01 15.09
N LYS A 163 19.92 -0.23 16.13
CA LYS A 163 20.23 -0.57 17.52
C LYS A 163 19.54 -1.86 17.93
N MET A 164 18.24 -1.97 17.64
CA MET A 164 17.45 -3.16 17.95
C MET A 164 18.02 -4.40 17.26
N THR A 165 18.26 -4.34 15.94
CA THR A 165 18.83 -5.47 15.20
C THR A 165 20.22 -5.84 15.72
N THR A 166 21.06 -4.86 16.07
CA THR A 166 22.39 -5.13 16.65
C THR A 166 22.28 -5.92 17.96
N ARG A 167 21.32 -5.56 18.83
CA ARG A 167 21.07 -6.29 20.09
C ARG A 167 20.52 -7.68 19.85
N ILE A 168 19.58 -7.83 18.92
CA ILE A 168 19.07 -9.14 18.50
C ILE A 168 20.23 -10.06 18.08
N LEU A 169 21.13 -9.59 17.21
CA LEU A 169 22.25 -10.39 16.71
C LEU A 169 23.27 -10.77 17.80
N GLN A 170 23.28 -10.09 18.95
CA GLN A 170 24.15 -10.42 20.08
C GLN A 170 23.61 -11.56 20.95
N THR A 171 22.31 -11.88 20.86
CA THR A 171 21.65 -12.95 21.62
C THR A 171 22.12 -14.34 21.19
N GLY A 172 21.88 -15.34 22.04
CA GLY A 172 22.14 -16.75 21.72
C GLY A 172 21.43 -17.21 20.43
N LEU A 173 20.15 -16.87 20.27
CA LEU A 173 19.37 -17.20 19.06
C LEU A 173 19.84 -16.37 17.84
N GLY A 174 20.12 -15.08 18.02
CA GLY A 174 20.51 -14.17 16.95
C GLY A 174 21.73 -14.60 16.13
N LYS A 175 22.63 -15.37 16.73
CA LYS A 175 23.81 -15.95 16.06
C LYS A 175 23.47 -16.98 14.98
N TYR A 176 22.25 -17.50 15.00
CA TYR A 176 21.74 -18.55 14.11
C TYR A 176 20.59 -18.04 13.24
N LEU A 177 20.39 -16.71 13.16
CA LEU A 177 19.38 -16.11 12.30
C LEU A 177 20.04 -15.50 11.07
N ASP A 178 19.63 -15.97 9.90
CA ASP A 178 19.89 -15.31 8.63
C ASP A 178 18.78 -14.30 8.34
N THR A 179 19.12 -13.21 7.67
CA THR A 179 18.17 -12.18 7.22
C THR A 179 18.03 -12.23 5.69
N PRO A 180 17.23 -13.15 5.13
CA PRO A 180 17.09 -13.26 3.67
C PRO A 180 16.38 -12.05 3.05
N TYR A 181 15.50 -11.38 3.79
CA TYR A 181 14.77 -10.19 3.33
C TYR A 181 14.69 -9.13 4.41
N SER A 182 14.82 -7.87 3.99
CA SER A 182 14.62 -6.68 4.82
C SER A 182 14.07 -5.58 3.92
N TYR A 183 12.87 -5.10 4.23
CA TYR A 183 12.30 -3.95 3.52
C TYR A 183 12.25 -2.74 4.43
N LEU A 184 12.77 -1.62 3.93
CA LEU A 184 12.71 -0.31 4.56
C LEU A 184 11.82 0.62 3.74
N SER A 185 10.93 1.32 4.41
CA SER A 185 9.94 2.19 3.80
C SER A 185 9.50 3.31 4.76
N MET A 186 8.70 4.23 4.27
CA MET A 186 8.18 5.36 5.05
C MET A 186 6.70 5.60 4.75
N THR A 187 5.93 6.05 5.73
CA THR A 187 4.57 6.54 5.50
C THR A 187 4.61 7.82 4.66
N LYS A 188 3.66 7.96 3.75
CA LYS A 188 3.52 9.15 2.90
C LYS A 188 2.07 9.28 2.50
N ARG A 189 1.57 10.52 2.51
CA ARG A 189 0.23 10.83 2.00
C ARG A 189 0.12 10.36 0.54
N SER A 190 -0.98 9.68 0.22
CA SER A 190 -1.31 9.28 -1.14
C SER A 190 -1.35 10.50 -2.07
N MET A 191 -0.90 10.32 -3.31
CA MET A 191 -1.07 11.34 -4.37
C MET A 191 -2.40 11.18 -5.11
N TYR A 192 -3.08 10.04 -4.92
CA TYR A 192 -4.36 9.72 -5.53
C TYR A 192 -5.47 9.88 -4.53
N MET A 193 -6.56 10.48 -5.00
CA MET A 193 -7.73 10.70 -4.16
C MET A 193 -8.69 9.50 -4.22
N ASP A 194 -9.24 9.11 -3.08
CA ASP A 194 -10.35 8.15 -3.02
C ASP A 194 -11.67 8.93 -2.96
N PHE A 195 -12.33 9.05 -4.12
CA PHE A 195 -13.62 9.75 -4.22
C PHE A 195 -14.79 8.96 -3.63
N ILE A 196 -14.63 7.65 -3.42
CA ILE A 196 -15.66 6.78 -2.84
C ILE A 196 -15.61 6.90 -1.32
N ASN A 197 -14.41 6.96 -0.75
CA ASN A 197 -14.21 7.07 0.69
C ASN A 197 -13.12 8.10 1.05
N PRO A 198 -13.45 9.42 1.04
CA PRO A 198 -12.46 10.49 1.24
C PRO A 198 -11.77 10.47 2.62
N GLU A 199 -12.44 9.92 3.64
CA GLU A 199 -11.90 9.84 5.01
C GLU A 199 -10.76 8.81 5.13
N HIS A 200 -10.70 7.81 4.24
CA HIS A 200 -9.63 6.79 4.24
C HIS A 200 -8.24 7.35 3.87
N GLU A 201 -8.14 8.56 3.33
CA GLU A 201 -6.85 9.16 2.94
C GLU A 201 -6.04 9.70 4.11
N GLU A 202 -6.68 10.23 5.16
CA GLU A 202 -5.98 10.87 6.28
C GLU A 202 -5.26 9.83 7.16
N ASP A 203 -5.84 8.63 7.26
CA ASP A 203 -5.35 7.53 8.09
C ASP A 203 -4.01 6.93 7.58
N ARG A 204 -3.65 7.14 6.30
CA ARG A 204 -2.44 6.53 5.71
C ARG A 204 -1.12 7.22 6.07
N THR A 205 -1.17 8.36 6.77
CA THR A 205 0.04 9.08 7.22
C THR A 205 0.62 8.53 8.52
N HIS A 206 -0.20 7.82 9.28
CA HIS A 206 0.14 7.20 10.56
C HIS A 206 -0.42 5.78 10.60
N ILE A 207 0.45 4.78 10.59
CA ILE A 207 0.03 3.39 10.64
C ILE A 207 -0.40 3.06 12.06
N ILE A 208 -1.67 2.67 12.17
CA ILE A 208 -2.21 1.95 13.31
C ILE A 208 -2.41 0.51 12.83
N PRO A 209 -1.54 -0.43 13.20
CA PRO A 209 -1.70 -1.82 12.79
C PRO A 209 -3.07 -2.35 13.22
N GLY A 210 -3.75 -3.04 12.32
CA GLY A 210 -4.94 -3.82 12.66
C GLY A 210 -4.61 -4.99 13.59
N LYS A 211 -5.66 -5.60 14.15
CA LYS A 211 -5.55 -6.83 14.96
C LYS A 211 -5.92 -8.08 14.16
N ALA A 212 -5.78 -8.01 12.83
CA ALA A 212 -6.13 -9.11 11.94
C ALA A 212 -5.15 -10.28 12.11
N LYS A 213 -5.64 -11.49 11.91
CA LYS A 213 -4.87 -12.72 12.08
C LYS A 213 -3.80 -12.91 11.01
N TYR A 214 -4.07 -12.50 9.77
CA TYR A 214 -3.15 -12.67 8.65
C TYR A 214 -2.62 -11.34 8.14
N LEU A 215 -1.36 -11.36 7.72
CA LEU A 215 -0.71 -10.26 7.05
C LEU A 215 -0.09 -10.75 5.74
N PHE A 216 -0.35 -10.05 4.65
CA PHE A 216 0.21 -10.32 3.33
C PHE A 216 1.11 -9.17 2.91
N ILE A 217 2.40 -9.43 2.70
CA ILE A 217 3.38 -8.40 2.36
C ILE A 217 4.03 -8.72 1.04
N TYR A 218 4.18 -7.72 0.19
CA TYR A 218 5.08 -7.80 -0.96
C TYR A 218 5.65 -6.43 -1.32
N PRO A 219 6.88 -6.37 -1.85
CA PRO A 219 7.41 -5.16 -2.42
C PRO A 219 6.74 -4.87 -3.77
N PHE A 220 6.87 -3.64 -4.27
CA PHE A 220 6.25 -3.26 -5.53
C PHE A 220 7.08 -2.24 -6.29
N VAL A 221 7.21 -2.45 -7.61
CA VAL A 221 7.91 -1.56 -8.54
C VAL A 221 7.02 -1.32 -9.76
N LYS A 222 6.81 -0.04 -10.09
CA LYS A 222 6.17 0.36 -11.34
C LYS A 222 7.19 0.49 -12.48
N THR A 223 6.73 0.32 -13.71
CA THR A 223 7.52 0.60 -14.91
C THR A 223 7.79 2.09 -15.04
N ARG A 224 8.83 2.49 -15.80
CA ARG A 224 9.12 3.92 -16.03
C ARG A 224 8.00 4.63 -16.79
N GLU A 225 7.31 3.92 -17.69
CA GLU A 225 6.18 4.44 -18.45
C GLU A 225 5.06 4.97 -17.53
N TRP A 226 4.80 4.30 -16.40
CA TRP A 226 3.87 4.80 -15.38
C TRP A 226 4.17 6.25 -14.98
N TYR A 227 5.43 6.56 -14.72
CA TYR A 227 5.87 7.87 -14.25
C TYR A 227 5.89 8.93 -15.35
N LEU A 228 5.81 8.53 -16.62
CA LEU A 228 5.68 9.43 -17.77
C LEU A 228 4.22 9.79 -18.07
N LEU A 229 3.26 9.07 -17.48
CA LEU A 229 1.84 9.41 -17.57
C LEU A 229 1.53 10.70 -16.81
N THR A 230 0.59 11.48 -17.35
CA THR A 230 0.04 12.65 -16.65
C THR A 230 -0.61 12.23 -15.32
N GLN A 231 -0.71 13.16 -14.38
CA GLN A 231 -1.34 12.88 -13.09
C GLN A 231 -2.80 12.45 -13.26
N PHE A 232 -3.52 13.09 -14.19
CA PHE A 232 -4.91 12.75 -14.49
C PHE A 232 -5.07 11.31 -14.99
N THR A 233 -4.22 10.87 -15.92
CA THR A 233 -4.28 9.50 -16.44
C THR A 233 -3.99 8.49 -15.34
N ARG A 234 -3.00 8.77 -14.48
CA ARG A 234 -2.71 7.91 -13.33
C ARG A 234 -3.87 7.87 -12.35
N GLN A 235 -4.53 8.99 -12.07
CA GLN A 235 -5.72 9.03 -11.22
C GLN A 235 -6.83 8.14 -11.79
N GLY A 236 -7.15 8.24 -13.08
CA GLY A 236 -8.18 7.41 -13.68
C GLY A 236 -7.89 5.90 -13.61
N ILE A 237 -6.63 5.49 -13.78
CA ILE A 237 -6.20 4.10 -13.59
C ILE A 237 -6.30 3.69 -12.11
N MET A 238 -5.95 4.59 -11.19
CA MET A 238 -6.07 4.33 -9.76
C MET A 238 -7.52 4.33 -9.28
N ASP A 239 -8.45 5.04 -9.92
CA ASP A 239 -9.87 5.01 -9.60
C ASP A 239 -10.45 3.60 -9.82
N GLU A 240 -10.05 2.92 -10.90
CA GLU A 240 -10.36 1.50 -11.14
C GLU A 240 -9.81 0.60 -10.02
N HIS A 241 -8.53 0.78 -9.69
CA HIS A 241 -7.87 0.02 -8.63
C HIS A 241 -8.54 0.23 -7.25
N ILE A 242 -8.89 1.46 -6.92
CA ILE A 242 -9.58 1.85 -5.68
C ILE A 242 -11.00 1.27 -5.64
N TYR A 243 -11.71 1.28 -6.78
CA TYR A 243 -13.05 0.71 -6.88
C TYR A 243 -13.05 -0.78 -6.57
N ILE A 244 -12.09 -1.55 -7.13
CA ILE A 244 -11.95 -2.98 -6.84
C ILE A 244 -11.57 -3.17 -5.38
N GLY A 245 -10.59 -2.42 -4.85
CA GLY A 245 -10.21 -2.51 -3.43
C GLY A 245 -11.38 -2.30 -2.47
N ASN A 246 -12.28 -1.36 -2.78
CA ASN A 246 -13.49 -1.10 -1.98
C ASN A 246 -14.53 -2.24 -2.00
N LYS A 247 -14.43 -3.21 -2.92
CA LYS A 247 -15.27 -4.42 -2.89
C LYS A 247 -14.87 -5.39 -1.76
N TYR A 248 -13.66 -5.26 -1.22
CA TYR A 248 -13.09 -6.15 -0.21
C TYR A 248 -12.81 -5.41 1.11
N PRO A 249 -13.84 -4.96 1.85
CA PRO A 249 -13.66 -4.17 3.08
C PRO A 249 -13.03 -4.96 4.23
N SER A 250 -12.97 -6.29 4.14
CA SER A 250 -12.29 -7.20 5.06
C SER A 250 -10.76 -7.15 4.94
N VAL A 251 -10.22 -6.49 3.90
CA VAL A 251 -8.80 -6.37 3.65
C VAL A 251 -8.36 -4.93 3.90
N LYS A 252 -7.61 -4.71 4.99
CA LYS A 252 -7.03 -3.41 5.31
C LYS A 252 -5.66 -3.26 4.66
N LEU A 253 -5.48 -2.23 3.84
CA LEU A 253 -4.23 -1.95 3.16
C LEU A 253 -3.38 -0.91 3.89
N ASN A 254 -2.11 -1.24 4.12
CA ASN A 254 -1.06 -0.34 4.58
C ASN A 254 -0.01 -0.16 3.46
N THR A 255 -0.07 0.95 2.73
CA THR A 255 0.91 1.27 1.68
C THR A 255 2.03 2.15 2.24
N THR A 256 3.26 1.73 2.06
CA THR A 256 4.47 2.49 2.43
C THR A 256 5.39 2.67 1.22
N TYR A 257 6.29 3.66 1.27
CA TYR A 257 7.06 4.13 0.12
C TYR A 257 8.57 4.02 0.39
N SER A 258 9.34 3.57 -0.60
CA SER A 258 10.76 3.23 -0.45
C SER A 258 11.70 3.96 -1.42
N PHE A 259 11.16 4.90 -2.21
CA PHE A 259 11.92 5.68 -3.20
C PHE A 259 13.24 6.26 -2.65
N GLY A 260 14.37 5.72 -3.12
CA GLY A 260 15.71 6.21 -2.81
C GLY A 260 16.27 5.81 -1.45
N ILE A 261 15.51 5.06 -0.64
CA ILE A 261 15.95 4.52 0.65
C ILE A 261 16.03 2.99 0.66
N ASP A 262 15.42 2.33 -0.33
CA ASP A 262 15.52 0.90 -0.60
C ASP A 262 15.37 0.65 -2.12
N ASP A 263 15.54 -0.60 -2.55
CA ASP A 263 15.55 -1.00 -3.97
C ASP A 263 14.16 -0.92 -4.63
N TYR A 264 13.09 -1.02 -3.84
CA TYR A 264 11.71 -1.01 -4.30
C TYR A 264 11.07 0.38 -4.23
N GLU A 265 9.92 0.54 -4.85
CA GLU A 265 9.21 1.83 -4.85
C GLU A 265 8.16 1.88 -3.73
N PHE A 266 7.50 0.76 -3.48
CA PHE A 266 6.51 0.60 -2.42
C PHE A 266 6.71 -0.73 -1.70
N VAL A 267 6.24 -0.78 -0.46
CA VAL A 267 5.96 -2.03 0.24
C VAL A 267 4.50 -1.98 0.66
N VAL A 268 3.74 -2.98 0.23
CA VAL A 268 2.31 -3.08 0.51
C VAL A 268 2.07 -4.21 1.50
N ALA A 269 1.39 -3.88 2.59
CA ALA A 269 1.08 -4.81 3.67
C ALA A 269 -0.44 -4.84 3.89
N PHE A 270 -1.06 -5.98 3.63
CA PHE A 270 -2.50 -6.17 3.72
C PHE A 270 -2.84 -7.01 4.96
N GLU A 271 -3.72 -6.50 5.80
CA GLU A 271 -4.21 -7.17 7.00
C GLU A 271 -5.61 -7.71 6.75
N SER A 272 -5.85 -8.99 7.05
CA SER A 272 -7.18 -9.59 6.95
C SER A 272 -7.32 -10.84 7.82
N ASP A 273 -8.56 -11.15 8.22
CA ASP A 273 -8.93 -12.44 8.82
C ASP A 273 -9.39 -13.47 7.76
N CYS A 274 -9.59 -13.04 6.51
CA CYS A 274 -10.12 -13.82 5.39
C CYS A 274 -9.08 -13.90 4.25
N PRO A 275 -8.21 -14.92 4.23
CA PRO A 275 -7.22 -15.08 3.16
C PRO A 275 -7.82 -15.27 1.76
N ASP A 276 -9.02 -15.82 1.68
CA ASP A 276 -9.82 -15.97 0.46
C ASP A 276 -10.16 -14.61 -0.17
N ASP A 277 -10.62 -13.65 0.63
CA ASP A 277 -10.89 -12.29 0.14
C ASP A 277 -9.62 -11.61 -0.41
N PHE A 278 -8.47 -11.82 0.24
CA PHE A 278 -7.20 -11.27 -0.26
C PHE A 278 -6.76 -11.94 -1.58
N LEU A 279 -6.96 -13.25 -1.72
CA LEU A 279 -6.65 -13.98 -2.95
C LEU A 279 -7.50 -13.45 -4.11
N ASP A 280 -8.81 -13.34 -3.91
CA ASP A 280 -9.76 -12.87 -4.93
C ASP A 280 -9.51 -11.40 -5.28
N LEU A 281 -9.24 -10.55 -4.28
CA LEU A 281 -8.83 -9.16 -4.49
C LEU A 281 -7.60 -9.05 -5.38
N VAL A 282 -6.51 -9.76 -5.06
CA VAL A 282 -5.28 -9.70 -5.85
C VAL A 282 -5.51 -10.25 -7.26
N GLN A 283 -6.32 -11.30 -7.41
CA GLN A 283 -6.69 -11.83 -8.72
C GLN A 283 -7.43 -10.79 -9.56
N GLU A 284 -8.46 -10.14 -9.03
CA GLU A 284 -9.24 -9.13 -9.74
C GLU A 284 -8.37 -7.91 -10.09
N LEU A 285 -7.47 -7.50 -9.20
CA LEU A 285 -6.52 -6.42 -9.47
C LEU A 285 -5.59 -6.72 -10.66
N ARG A 286 -5.31 -8.00 -10.98
CA ARG A 286 -4.51 -8.37 -12.17
C ARG A 286 -5.16 -7.99 -13.49
N GLU A 287 -6.48 -7.87 -13.51
CA GLU A 287 -7.26 -7.58 -14.72
C GLU A 287 -7.35 -6.08 -15.02
N THR A 288 -6.92 -5.23 -14.08
CA THR A 288 -6.94 -3.77 -14.21
C THR A 288 -5.88 -3.22 -15.16
N GLU A 289 -6.13 -2.03 -15.73
CA GLU A 289 -5.17 -1.32 -16.57
C GLU A 289 -3.87 -1.00 -15.81
N GLY A 290 -3.97 -0.82 -14.49
CA GLY A 290 -2.84 -0.57 -13.60
C GLY A 290 -1.82 -1.71 -13.55
N SER A 291 -2.23 -2.94 -13.87
CA SER A 291 -1.38 -4.12 -13.90
C SER A 291 -0.36 -4.12 -15.04
N ARG A 292 -0.64 -3.44 -16.15
CA ARG A 292 0.32 -3.26 -17.27
C ARG A 292 1.60 -2.53 -16.86
N TYR A 293 1.51 -1.72 -15.81
CA TYR A 293 2.61 -0.91 -15.32
C TYR A 293 3.37 -1.56 -14.15
N VAL A 294 3.13 -2.84 -13.85
CA VAL A 294 3.84 -3.56 -12.80
C VAL A 294 5.11 -4.17 -13.36
N LYS A 295 6.26 -3.78 -12.81
CA LYS A 295 7.55 -4.35 -13.16
C LYS A 295 7.89 -5.56 -12.28
N GLU A 296 7.65 -5.42 -10.98
CA GLU A 296 8.01 -6.43 -9.99
C GLU A 296 7.10 -6.27 -8.75
N ASP A 297 6.56 -7.38 -8.27
CA ASP A 297 5.70 -7.43 -7.10
C ASP A 297 5.80 -8.76 -6.32
N THR A 298 6.96 -9.40 -6.46
CA THR A 298 7.35 -10.63 -5.77
C THR A 298 8.68 -10.39 -5.07
N PRO A 299 9.00 -11.14 -4.00
CA PRO A 299 8.22 -12.22 -3.38
C PRO A 299 7.03 -11.74 -2.54
N ILE A 300 5.98 -12.57 -2.49
CA ILE A 300 4.82 -12.40 -1.61
C ILE A 300 5.01 -13.25 -0.35
N PHE A 301 4.76 -12.66 0.82
CA PHE A 301 4.84 -13.30 2.13
C PHE A 301 3.46 -13.35 2.76
N THR A 302 3.03 -14.54 3.15
CA THR A 302 1.84 -14.75 3.98
C THR A 302 2.29 -15.04 5.41
N CYS A 303 1.84 -14.21 6.34
CA CYS A 303 2.26 -14.16 7.73
C CYS A 303 1.07 -14.41 8.66
N VAL A 304 1.28 -15.16 9.73
CA VAL A 304 0.28 -15.39 10.79
C VAL A 304 0.69 -14.61 12.03
N ALA A 305 -0.18 -13.71 12.49
CA ALA A 305 0.05 -12.89 13.67
C ALA A 305 0.15 -13.78 14.92
N MET A 306 1.14 -13.50 15.75
CA MET A 306 1.40 -14.21 17.00
C MET A 306 1.90 -13.23 18.07
N SER A 307 1.84 -13.64 19.33
CA SER A 307 2.57 -12.94 20.38
C SER A 307 4.09 -13.07 20.15
N ILE A 308 4.90 -12.21 20.78
CA ILE A 308 6.37 -12.30 20.72
C ILE A 308 6.82 -13.71 21.14
N GLU A 309 6.33 -14.18 22.29
CA GLU A 309 6.69 -15.48 22.85
C GLU A 309 6.27 -16.64 21.93
N ASP A 310 5.03 -16.63 21.42
CA ASP A 310 4.53 -17.69 20.52
C ASP A 310 5.28 -17.70 19.18
N THR A 311 5.64 -16.52 18.66
CA THR A 311 6.42 -16.41 17.42
C THR A 311 7.77 -17.09 17.57
N VAL A 312 8.49 -16.82 18.66
CA VAL A 312 9.81 -17.42 18.92
C VAL A 312 9.67 -18.92 19.20
N LYS A 313 8.66 -19.35 19.96
CA LYS A 313 8.38 -20.78 20.20
C LYS A 313 8.02 -21.53 18.92
N SER A 314 7.36 -20.89 17.96
CA SER A 314 6.97 -21.50 16.68
C SER A 314 8.16 -22.02 15.86
N LEU A 315 9.38 -21.56 16.14
CA LEU A 315 10.61 -22.02 15.51
C LEU A 315 10.93 -23.51 15.76
N GLY A 316 10.20 -24.17 16.67
CA GLY A 316 10.30 -25.61 16.92
C GLY A 316 11.60 -25.98 17.62
N CYS A 317 12.02 -25.14 18.58
CA CYS A 317 13.27 -25.26 19.31
C CYS A 317 13.09 -25.79 20.74
N GLN A 318 11.86 -26.12 21.13
CA GLN A 318 11.55 -26.71 22.44
C GLN A 318 11.95 -28.18 22.52
#